data_AF-A0A2V8J5T9-F1
#
_entry.id   AF-A0A2V8J5T9-F1
#
_cell.length_a   1.000
_cell.length_b   1.000
_cell.length_c   1.000
_cell.angle_alpha   90.00
_cell.angle_beta   90.00
_cell.angle_gamma   90.00
#
_symmetry.space_group_name_H-M   'P 1'
#
loop_
_entity.id
_entity.type
_entity.pdbx_description
1 polymer ?
#
loop_
_entity_poly.entity_id
_entity_poly.type
_entity_poly.pdbx_seq_one_letter_code
_entity_poly.pdbx_strand_id
1 'polypeptide(L)' 'MYRTFGHALEDANGASGKAELPVPATFLIDGNGTIRLAHVDVDYTRRLDPDDVIAALKKLNGVEAGRTNHETAK' A
#
# COMPACT_ATOMS: atom_id res chain seq x y z
N MET A 1 5.39 16.74 -21.44
CA MET A 1 6.20 16.24 -20.30
C MET A 1 6.42 14.73 -20.42
N TYR A 2 5.44 13.85 -20.18
CA TYR A 2 5.63 12.38 -20.27
C TYR A 2 6.02 11.86 -21.66
N ARG A 3 5.41 12.39 -22.72
CA ARG A 3 5.79 12.10 -24.12
C ARG A 3 7.27 12.42 -24.42
N THR A 4 7.83 13.44 -23.76
CA THR A 4 9.24 13.84 -23.91
C THR A 4 10.20 12.83 -23.29
N PHE A 5 9.75 12.03 -22.33
CA PHE A 5 10.50 10.93 -21.73
C PHE A 5 10.27 9.58 -22.43
N GLY A 6 9.63 9.55 -23.60
CA GLY A 6 9.35 8.31 -24.34
C GLY A 6 8.15 7.52 -23.80
N HIS A 7 7.36 8.10 -22.89
CA HIS A 7 6.15 7.49 -22.33
C HIS A 7 4.93 8.33 -22.72
N ALA A 8 4.35 8.07 -23.89
CA ALA A 8 3.09 8.68 -24.27
C ALA A 8 1.96 8.06 -23.44
N LEU A 9 1.50 8.77 -22.41
CA LEU A 9 0.42 8.31 -21.53
C LEU A 9 -0.88 8.09 -22.29
N GLU A 10 -1.08 8.85 -23.37
CA GLU A 10 -2.26 8.74 -24.22
C GLU A 10 -2.37 7.35 -24.88
N ASP A 11 -1.22 6.72 -25.18
CA ASP A 11 -1.17 5.39 -25.79
C ASP A 11 -1.37 4.29 -24.73
N ALA A 12 -0.98 4.55 -23.48
CA ALA A 12 -1.09 3.59 -22.37
C ALA A 12 -2.49 3.58 -21.70
N ASN A 13 -3.22 4.69 -21.75
CA ASN A 13 -4.49 4.88 -21.05
C ASN A 13 -5.74 4.47 -21.87
N GLY A 14 -5.55 3.72 -22.96
CA GLY A 14 -6.62 3.17 -23.79
C GLY A 14 -7.39 4.24 -24.59
N ALA A 15 -8.55 3.86 -25.16
CA ALA A 15 -9.29 4.64 -26.17
C ALA A 15 -9.68 6.08 -25.76
N SER A 16 -9.66 6.39 -24.47
CA SER A 16 -9.91 7.74 -23.98
C SER A 16 -8.77 8.73 -24.26
N GLY A 17 -7.54 8.23 -24.52
CA GLY A 17 -6.37 9.05 -24.86
C GLY A 17 -5.97 10.07 -23.79
N LYS A 18 -6.47 9.92 -22.56
CA LYS A 18 -6.28 10.91 -21.50
C LYS A 18 -4.83 10.89 -21.04
N ALA A 19 -4.20 12.06 -20.94
CA ALA A 19 -2.88 12.23 -20.36
C ALA A 19 -2.95 12.28 -18.81
N GLU A 20 -3.63 11.31 -18.21
CA GLU A 20 -3.86 11.23 -16.76
C GLU A 20 -3.04 10.08 -16.16
N LEU A 21 -2.48 10.27 -14.97
CA LEU A 21 -1.86 9.17 -14.25
C LEU A 21 -2.92 8.44 -13.45
N PRO A 22 -2.86 7.09 -13.36
CA PRO A 22 -3.68 6.37 -12.41
C PRO A 22 -3.34 6.83 -10.99
N VAL A 23 -4.37 6.99 -10.16
CA VAL A 23 -4.19 7.30 -8.73
C VAL A 23 -3.47 6.11 -8.08
N PRO A 24 -2.30 6.30 -7.44
CA PRO A 24 -1.63 5.21 -6.76
C PRO A 24 -2.43 4.71 -5.56
N ALA A 25 -2.36 3.39 -5.35
CA ALA A 25 -2.99 2.75 -4.21
C ALA A 25 -2.11 1.62 -3.67
N THR A 26 -2.09 1.47 -2.34
CA THR A 26 -1.46 0.34 -1.64
C THR A 26 -2.49 -0.35 -0.76
N PHE A 27 -2.61 -1.67 -0.91
CA PHE A 27 -3.52 -2.50 -0.13
C PHE A 27 -2.77 -3.63 0.55
N LEU A 28 -3.09 -3.87 1.82
CA LEU A 28 -2.75 -5.10 2.52
C LEU A 28 -4.00 -5.99 2.55
N ILE A 29 -3.93 -7.17 1.93
CA ILE A 29 -5.05 -8.11 1.82
C ILE A 29 -4.66 -9.38 2.55
N ASP A 30 -5.50 -9.86 3.47
CA ASP A 30 -5.26 -11.11 4.18
C ASP A 30 -5.64 -12.35 3.34
N GLY A 31 -5.34 -13.55 3.86
CA GLY A 31 -5.62 -14.81 3.17
C GLY A 31 -7.09 -15.11 2.91
N ASN A 32 -8.01 -14.41 3.59
CA ASN A 32 -9.46 -14.52 3.35
C ASN A 32 -9.95 -13.49 2.33
N GLY A 33 -9.04 -12.71 1.73
CA GLY A 33 -9.38 -11.64 0.78
C GLY A 33 -9.88 -10.36 1.45
N THR A 34 -9.70 -10.18 2.76
CA THR A 34 -10.13 -8.96 3.47
C THR A 34 -9.05 -7.89 3.41
N ILE A 35 -9.43 -6.66 3.05
CA ILE A 35 -8.53 -5.51 3.09
C ILE A 35 -8.27 -5.11 4.55
N ARG A 36 -7.02 -5.20 4.99
CA ARG A 36 -6.56 -4.85 6.35
C ARG A 36 -5.87 -3.49 6.41
N LEU A 37 -5.43 -2.97 5.27
CA LEU A 37 -4.89 -1.62 5.11
C LEU A 37 -5.21 -1.13 3.69
N ALA A 38 -5.59 0.14 3.56
CA ALA A 38 -5.75 0.82 2.29
C ALA A 38 -5.14 2.22 2.38
N HIS A 39 -4.30 2.57 1.42
CA HIS A 39 -3.77 3.91 1.24
C HIS A 39 -3.98 4.31 -0.22
N VAL A 40 -4.66 5.43 -0.44
CA VAL A 40 -4.97 6.00 -1.76
C VAL A 40 -4.73 7.50 -1.67
N ASP A 41 -3.87 8.04 -2.52
CA ASP A 41 -3.58 9.48 -2.55
C ASP A 41 -3.54 9.97 -4.01
N VAL A 42 -4.24 11.07 -4.28
CA VAL A 42 -4.25 11.73 -5.60
C VAL A 42 -2.92 12.40 -5.92
N ASP A 43 -2.18 12.79 -4.89
CA ASP A 43 -0.80 13.25 -5.03
C ASP A 43 0.11 12.04 -5.27
N TYR A 44 0.43 11.79 -6.54
CA TYR A 44 1.22 10.63 -6.97
C TYR A 44 2.65 10.58 -6.40
N THR A 45 3.12 11.67 -5.79
CA THR A 45 4.43 11.72 -5.13
C THR A 45 4.39 11.17 -3.71
N ARG A 46 3.20 11.03 -3.12
CA ARG A 46 3.00 10.44 -1.80
C ARG A 46 2.72 8.95 -1.96
N ARG A 47 3.51 8.17 -1.22
CA ARG A 47 3.35 6.72 -1.11
C ARG A 47 3.20 6.37 0.36
N LEU A 48 2.55 5.25 0.62
CA LEU A 48 2.54 4.67 1.94
C LEU A 48 3.98 4.33 2.35
N ASP A 49 4.34 4.66 3.59
CA ASP A 49 5.63 4.28 4.16
C ASP A 49 5.71 2.75 4.30
N PRO A 50 6.81 2.09 3.86
CA PRO A 50 6.99 0.66 4.08
C PRO A 50 6.83 0.23 5.55
N ASP A 51 7.24 1.06 6.51
CA ASP A 51 7.13 0.75 7.94
C ASP A 51 5.67 0.65 8.40
N ASP A 52 4.76 1.42 7.80
CA ASP A 52 3.32 1.33 8.08
C ASP A 52 2.74 -0.01 7.63
N VAL A 53 3.21 -0.54 6.48
CA VAL A 53 2.82 -1.87 5.98
C VAL A 53 3.30 -2.96 6.94
N ILE A 54 4.56 -2.88 7.39
CA ILE A 54 5.14 -3.85 8.34
C ILE A 54 4.44 -3.77 9.69
N ALA A 55 4.10 -2.57 10.17
CA ALA A 55 3.34 -2.39 11.40
C ALA A 55 1.93 -3.00 11.30
N ALA A 56 1.23 -2.80 10.19
CA ALA A 56 -0.09 -3.39 9.95
C ALA A 56 -0.01 -4.93 9.90
N LEU A 57 1.03 -5.49 9.27
CA LEU A 57 1.29 -6.93 9.24
C LEU A 57 1.53 -7.50 10.64
N LYS A 58 2.41 -6.87 11.44
CA LYS A 58 2.68 -7.30 12.82
C LYS A 58 1.41 -7.32 13.68
N LYS A 59 0.59 -6.28 13.57
CA LYS A 59 -0.74 -6.21 14.22
C LYS A 59 -1.65 -7.35 13.77
N LEU A 60 -1.70 -7.63 12.47
CA LEU A 60 -2.49 -8.73 11.89
C LEU A 60 -2.04 -10.10 12.43
N ASN A 61 -0.74 -10.31 12.60
CA ASN A 61 -0.18 -11.55 13.14
C ASN A 61 -0.15 -11.60 14.67
N GLY A 62 -0.66 -10.58 15.36
CA GLY A 62 -0.66 -10.50 16.82
C GLY A 62 0.75 -10.41 17.42
N VAL A 63 1.77 -10.05 16.63
CA VAL A 63 3.15 -9.84 17.07
C VAL A 63 3.26 -8.39 17.53
N GLU A 64 2.79 -8.10 18.74
CA GLU A 64 3.14 -6.84 19.40
C GLU A 64 4.47 -6.98 20.14
N ALA A 65 5.28 -5.92 20.08
CA ALA A 65 6.47 -5.79 20.91
C ALA A 65 6.04 -5.77 22.38
N GLY A 66 6.14 -6.93 23.05
CA GLY A 66 5.91 -7.06 24.49
C GLY A 66 4.66 -7.85 24.86
N ARG A 67 4.71 -9.18 24.65
CA ARG A 67 4.13 -10.10 25.65
C ARG A 67 5.27 -10.65 26.50
N THR A 68 5.78 -9.84 27.41
CA THR A 68 6.51 -10.36 28.58
C THR A 68 5.47 -10.85 29.59
N ASN A 69 5.21 -12.15 29.60
CA ASN A 69 4.66 -12.80 30.79
C ASN A 69 5.79 -13.63 31.38
N HIS A 70 6.56 -13.01 32.28
CA HIS A 70 7.37 -13.72 33.26
C HIS A 70 6.51 -13.98 34.50
N GLU A 71 6.79 -15.11 35.15
CA GLU A 71 6.26 -15.64 36.41
C GLU A 71 4.85 -16.27 36.44
N THR A 72 4.59 -17.38 37.16
CA THR A 72 5.39 -18.43 37.81
C THR A 72 4.42 -19.49 38.33
N ALA A 73 4.91 -20.72 38.42
CA ALA A 73 4.39 -21.87 39.17
C ALA A 73 3.20 -21.64 40.14
N LYS A 74 2.14 -22.43 39.95
CA LYS A 74 1.77 -23.51 40.89
C LYS A 74 0.89 -24.55 40.22
#